data_AF-A0A1I3H9T7-F1
#
_entry.id   AF-A0A1I3H9T7-F1
#
_cell.length_a   1.000
_cell.length_b   1.000
_cell.length_c   1.000
_cell.angle_alpha   90.00
_cell.angle_beta   90.00
_cell.angle_gamma   90.00
#
_symmetry.space_group_name_H-M   'P 1'
#
loop_
_entity.id
_entity.type
_entity.pdbx_description
1 polymer ?
#
loop_
_entity_poly.entity_id
_entity_poly.type
_entity_poly.pdbx_seq_one_letter_code
_entity_poly.pdbx_strand_id
1 'polypeptide(L)' 'MEPLDETDWLRRELRLGFDTHARLLETVVLIFESGDEMVIHAMPARKQYWELLP' A
#
# COMPACT_ATOMS: atom_id res chain seq x y z
N MET A 1 2.09 -15.75 -23.51
CA MET A 1 2.06 -14.75 -22.42
C MET A 1 3.29 -15.03 -21.60
N GLU A 2 4.34 -14.29 -21.87
CA GLU A 2 5.58 -14.33 -21.08
C GLU A 2 5.27 -13.75 -19.70
N PRO A 3 5.68 -14.39 -18.59
CA PRO A 3 5.45 -13.82 -17.26
C PRO A 3 6.30 -12.55 -17.20
N LEU A 4 5.65 -11.42 -16.99
CA LEU A 4 6.36 -10.16 -16.81
C LEU A 4 7.20 -10.32 -15.53
N ASP A 5 8.52 -10.31 -15.67
CA ASP A 5 9.49 -10.13 -14.57
C ASP A 5 9.33 -8.70 -14.00
N GLU A 6 8.13 -8.36 -13.54
CA GLU A 6 7.72 -7.06 -12.98
C GLU A 6 8.34 -6.77 -11.61
N THR A 7 9.13 -7.71 -11.07
CA THR A 7 9.42 -7.76 -9.62
C THR A 7 10.69 -7.04 -9.20
N ASP A 8 11.66 -6.79 -10.08
CA ASP A 8 12.98 -6.28 -9.64
C ASP A 8 13.07 -4.74 -9.53
N TRP A 9 12.35 -4.03 -10.40
CA TRP A 9 12.38 -2.57 -10.56
C TRP A 9 11.36 -1.79 -9.73
N LEU A 10 10.36 -2.47 -9.15
CA LEU A 10 9.19 -1.84 -8.53
C LEU A 10 8.86 -2.51 -7.21
N ARG A 11 9.09 -1.79 -6.10
CA ARG A 11 8.75 -2.27 -4.77
C ARG A 11 7.33 -1.88 -4.40
N ARG A 12 6.62 -2.79 -3.71
CA ARG A 12 5.25 -2.58 -3.25
C ARG A 12 5.20 -2.55 -1.74
N GLU A 13 4.63 -1.49 -1.18
CA GLU A 13 4.43 -1.35 0.26
C GLU A 13 2.94 -1.29 0.60
N LEU A 14 2.56 -1.99 1.67
CA LEU A 14 1.29 -1.80 2.34
C LEU A 14 1.49 -0.84 3.50
N ARG A 15 0.84 0.32 3.45
CA ARG A 15 0.87 1.33 4.51
C ARG A 15 -0.51 1.40 5.17
N LEU A 16 -0.52 1.42 6.50
CA LEU A 16 -1.72 1.62 7.31
C LEU A 16 -1.72 3.04 7.86
N GLY A 17 -2.86 3.72 7.81
CA GLY A 17 -2.99 5.08 8.31
C GLY A 17 -4.45 5.50 8.47
N PHE A 18 -4.68 6.67 9.05
CA PHE A 18 -6.02 7.22 9.22
C PHE A 18 -6.30 8.33 8.21
N ASP A 19 -7.54 8.42 7.75
CA ASP A 19 -8.00 9.61 7.02
C ASP A 19 -8.45 10.72 7.98
N THR A 20 -8.94 11.84 7.41
CA THR A 20 -9.44 13.00 8.17
C THR A 20 -10.70 12.72 9.00
N HIS A 21 -11.31 11.55 8.85
CA HIS A 21 -12.49 11.10 9.60
C HIS A 21 -12.15 9.94 10.55
N ALA A 22 -10.87 9.73 10.86
CA ALA A 22 -10.38 8.66 11.72
C ALA A 22 -10.76 7.24 11.25
N ARG A 23 -10.97 7.04 9.94
CA ARG A 23 -11.14 5.70 9.37
C ARG A 23 -9.76 5.12 9.08
N LEU A 24 -9.50 3.90 9.57
CA LEU A 24 -8.27 3.17 9.24
C LEU A 24 -8.33 2.78 7.76
N LEU A 25 -7.30 3.16 7.01
CA LEU A 25 -7.12 2.84 5.60
C LEU A 25 -5.94 1.90 5.40
N GLU A 26 -6.10 0.98 4.44
CA GLU A 26 -5.00 0.26 3.82
C GLU A 26 -4.65 0.95 2.50
N THR A 27 -3.37 1.28 2.32
CA THR A 27 -2.87 1.97 1.12
C THR A 27 -1.75 1.15 0.49
N VAL A 28 -1.83 0.90 -0.81
CA VAL A 28 -0.75 0.26 -1.58
C VAL A 28 0.03 1.33 -2.32
N VAL A 29 1.33 1.39 -2.03
CA VAL A 29 2.26 2.34 -2.63
C VAL A 29 3.26 1.58 -3.49
N LEU A 30 3.45 2.04 -4.73
CA LEU A 30 4.58 1.67 -5.56
C LEU A 30 5.75 2.59 -5.24
N ILE A 31 6.91 2.01 -4.96
CA ILE A 31 8.17 2.71 -4.77
C ILE A 31 9.04 2.41 -5.97
N PHE A 32 9.40 3.47 -6.71
CA PHE A 32 10.28 3.38 -7.86
C PHE A 32 11.75 3.45 -7.41
N GLU A 33 12.69 2.98 -8.25
CA GLU A 33 14.13 3.08 -7.95
C GLU A 33 14.61 4.53 -7.76
N SER A 34 13.94 5.51 -8.37
CA SER A 34 14.21 6.94 -8.16
C SER A 34 13.90 7.41 -6.74
N GLY A 35 13.14 6.61 -5.96
CA GLY A 35 12.57 7.00 -4.68
C GLY A 35 11.20 7.68 -4.80
N ASP A 36 10.70 7.90 -6.02
CA ASP A 36 9.33 8.39 -6.21
C ASP A 36 8.31 7.36 -5.71
N GLU A 37 7.16 7.87 -5.28
CA GLU A 37 6.08 7.06 -4.73
C GLU A 37 4.77 7.30 -5.48
N MET A 38 4.04 6.23 -5.78
CA MET A 38 2.71 6.29 -6.40
C MET A 38 1.71 5.47 -5.59
N VAL A 39 0.66 6.12 -5.10
CA VAL A 39 -0.48 5.42 -4.50
C VAL A 39 -1.33 4.84 -5.61
N ILE A 40 -1.45 3.51 -5.63
CA ILE A 40 -2.27 2.79 -6.62
C ILE A 40 -3.56 2.24 -6.03
N HIS A 41 -3.70 2.27 -4.70
CA HIS A 41 -4.88 1.80 -4.00
C HIS A 41 -5.00 2.43 -2.61
N ALA A 42 -6.20 2.86 -2.22
CA ALA A 42 -6.52 3.29 -0.87
C ALA A 42 -7.97 2.90 -0.54
N MET A 43 -8.17 2.06 0.47
CA MET A 43 -9.48 1.53 0.87
C MET A 43 -9.59 1.46 2.39
N PRO A 44 -10.81 1.40 2.96
CA PRO A 44 -10.99 1.04 4.36
C PRO A 44 -10.22 -0.25 4.69
N ALA A 45 -9.44 -0.22 5.77
CA ALA A 45 -8.57 -1.33 6.13
C ALA A 45 -9.37 -2.59 6.45
N ARG A 46 -8.90 -3.73 5.93
CA ARG A 46 -9.45 -5.05 6.29
C ARG A 46 -9.39 -5.27 7.80
N LYS A 47 -10.39 -5.97 8.35
CA LYS A 47 -10.56 -6.20 9.79
C LYS A 47 -9.30 -6.72 10.50
N GLN A 48 -8.51 -7.58 9.86
CA GLN A 48 -7.27 -8.10 10.43
C GLN A 48 -6.27 -7.01 10.85
N TYR A 49 -6.27 -5.85 10.20
CA TYR A 49 -5.34 -4.75 10.54
C TYR A 49 -5.81 -3.93 11.73
N TRP A 50 -7.07 -4.07 12.15
CA TRP A 50 -7.60 -3.39 13.33
C TRP A 50 -7.03 -3.99 14.61
N GLU A 51 -6.61 -5.26 14.58
CA GLU A 51 -5.98 -5.96 15.69
C GLU A 51 -4.56 -5.45 15.99
N LEU A 52 -3.99 -4.62 15.11
CA LEU A 52 -2.68 -3.99 15.30
C LEU A 52 -2.78 -2.63 16.02
N LEU A 53 -3.99 -2.15 16.29
CA LEU A 53 -4.20 -0.90 17.03
C LEU A 53 -3.96 -1.12 18.54
N PRO A 54 -3.36 -0.14 19.24
CA PRO A 54 -3.07 -0.23 20.67
C PRO A 54 -4.34 -0.20 21.55
#